data_AF-T1FIH8-F1
#
_entry.id   AF-T1FIH8-F1
#
_cell.length_a   1.000
_cell.length_b   1.000
_cell.length_c   1.000
_cell.angle_alpha   90.00
_cell.angle_beta   90.00
_cell.angle_gamma   90.00
#
_symmetry.space_group_name_H-M   'P 1'
#
loop_
_entity.id
_entity.type
_entity.pdbx_description
1 polymer ?
#
loop_
_entity_poly.entity_id
_entity_poly.type
_entity_poly.pdbx_seq_one_letter_code
_entity_poly.pdbx_strand_id
1 'polypeptide(L)'
;MTALDELNTTILRKELRQRNLDSKGTKAVFIDRIRDALINENKRVTYMQPELLRVTKTVEANNSNSNNDLETSLLAKITTLLDTVQNKIENKLSDSENMHTST
;
A
#
# COMPACT_ATOMS: atom_id res chain seq x y z
N MET A 1 -18.44 -3.44 20.41
CA MET A 1 -19.24 -3.32 19.17
C MET A 1 -18.28 -3.29 18.00
N THR A 2 -18.53 -4.08 16.97
CA THR A 2 -17.73 -4.10 15.73
C THR A 2 -18.32 -3.12 14.71
N ALA A 3 -17.53 -2.64 13.76
CA ALA A 3 -18.01 -1.71 12.72
C ALA A 3 -19.23 -2.26 11.94
N LEU A 4 -19.33 -3.59 11.78
CA LEU A 4 -20.48 -4.26 11.16
C LEU A 4 -21.77 -4.14 11.98
N ASP A 5 -21.67 -4.02 13.31
CA ASP A 5 -22.84 -3.88 14.20
C ASP A 5 -23.50 -2.50 14.05
N GLU A 6 -22.76 -1.49 13.61
CA GLU A 6 -23.23 -0.12 13.39
C GLU A 6 -23.91 0.06 12.02
N LEU A 7 -23.66 -0.83 11.07
CA LEU A 7 -24.28 -0.79 9.74
C LEU A 7 -25.77 -1.14 9.79
N ASN A 8 -26.56 -0.47 8.94
CA ASN A 8 -27.96 -0.82 8.75
C ASN A 8 -28.12 -2.08 7.88
N THR A 9 -29.29 -2.73 7.98
CA THR A 9 -29.58 -3.98 7.25
C THR A 9 -29.57 -3.82 5.73
N THR A 10 -29.85 -2.62 5.22
CA THR A 10 -29.81 -2.31 3.78
C THR A 10 -28.39 -2.38 3.24
N ILE A 11 -27.43 -1.77 3.94
CA ILE A 11 -26.01 -1.79 3.56
C ILE A 11 -25.47 -3.22 3.68
N LEU A 12 -25.78 -3.94 4.76
CA LEU A 12 -25.37 -5.34 4.92
C LEU A 12 -25.88 -6.24 3.78
N ARG A 13 -27.13 -6.05 3.33
CA ARG A 13 -27.66 -6.78 2.17
C ARG A 13 -26.97 -6.42 0.86
N LYS A 14 -26.58 -5.16 0.68
CA LYS A 14 -25.84 -4.71 -0.50
C LYS A 14 -24.47 -5.39 -0.55
N GLU A 15 -23.73 -5.39 0.55
CA GLU A 15 -22.44 -6.08 0.69
C GLU A 15 -22.56 -7.58 0.38
N LEU A 16 -23.58 -8.24 0.93
CA LEU A 16 -23.84 -9.66 0.64
C LEU A 16 -24.08 -9.90 -0.85
N ARG A 17 -24.90 -9.07 -1.51
CA ARG A 17 -25.17 -9.20 -2.95
C ARG A 17 -23.93 -8.98 -3.81
N GLN A 18 -23.10 -7.98 -3.46
CA GLN A 18 -21.84 -7.73 -4.16
C GLN A 18 -20.88 -8.91 -4.08
N ARG A 19 -20.93 -9.66 -2.97
CA ARG A 19 -20.13 -10.87 -2.74
C ARG A 19 -20.80 -12.15 -3.24
N ASN A 20 -21.96 -12.04 -3.91
CA ASN A 20 -22.81 -13.17 -4.31
C ASN A 20 -23.20 -14.11 -3.15
N LEU A 21 -23.37 -13.53 -1.95
CA LEU A 21 -23.78 -14.22 -0.74
C LEU A 21 -25.29 -14.04 -0.52
N ASP A 22 -25.92 -15.03 0.11
CA ASP A 22 -27.36 -14.97 0.38
C ASP A 22 -27.71 -13.80 1.33
N SER A 23 -28.73 -13.04 0.94
CA SER A 23 -29.17 -11.81 1.62
C SER A 23 -30.47 -12.00 2.42
N LYS A 24 -30.84 -13.25 2.73
CA LYS A 24 -32.01 -13.61 3.56
C LYS A 24 -31.60 -13.87 5.02
N GLY A 25 -32.49 -13.53 5.95
CA GLY A 25 -32.28 -13.74 7.38
C GLY A 25 -32.22 -12.45 8.20
N THR A 26 -31.69 -12.57 9.41
CA THR A 26 -31.58 -11.48 10.41
C THR A 26 -30.27 -10.71 10.26
N LYS A 27 -30.18 -9.54 10.92
CA LYS A 27 -28.96 -8.72 10.93
C LYS A 27 -27.73 -9.49 11.43
N ALA A 28 -27.89 -10.30 12.49
CA ALA A 28 -26.82 -11.13 13.02
C ALA A 28 -26.27 -12.10 11.96
N VAL A 29 -27.15 -12.78 11.23
CA VAL A 29 -26.77 -13.70 10.14
C VAL A 29 -26.01 -12.98 9.02
N PHE A 30 -26.39 -11.74 8.70
CA PHE A 30 -25.65 -10.94 7.71
C PHE A 30 -24.24 -10.60 8.16
N ILE A 31 -24.11 -10.19 9.43
CA ILE A 31 -22.82 -9.82 10.01
C ILE A 31 -21.89 -11.03 10.03
N ASP A 32 -22.37 -12.19 10.50
CA ASP A 32 -21.57 -13.41 10.55
C ASP A 32 -21.13 -13.85 9.15
N ARG A 33 -22.04 -13.82 8.17
CA ARG A 33 -21.73 -14.20 6.78
C ARG A 33 -20.74 -13.26 6.10
N ILE A 34 -20.82 -11.95 6.35
CA ILE A 34 -19.82 -10.99 5.85
C ILE A 34 -18.47 -11.21 6.55
N ARG A 35 -18.49 -11.46 7.87
CA ARG A 35 -17.27 -11.72 8.65
C ARG A 35 -16.56 -12.97 8.16
N ASP A 36 -17.29 -14.05 7.90
CA ASP A 36 -16.77 -15.29 7.32
C ASP A 36 -16.21 -15.08 5.91
N ALA A 37 -16.89 -14.29 5.09
CA ALA A 37 -16.41 -13.96 3.75
C ALA A 37 -15.08 -13.20 3.78
N LEU A 38 -14.94 -12.21 4.66
CA LEU A 38 -13.69 -11.47 4.86
C LEU A 38 -12.55 -12.37 5.35
N ILE A 39 -12.83 -13.28 6.28
CA ILE A 39 -11.86 -14.27 6.76
C ILE A 39 -11.43 -15.21 5.62
N ASN A 40 -12.39 -15.66 4.81
CA ASN A 40 -12.12 -16.54 3.68
C ASN A 40 -11.40 -15.84 2.54
N GLU A 41 -11.66 -14.57 2.26
CA GLU A 41 -10.89 -13.76 1.31
C GLU A 41 -9.41 -13.69 1.74
N ASN A 42 -9.15 -13.50 3.04
CA ASN A 42 -7.80 -13.53 3.59
C ASN A 42 -7.14 -14.93 3.49
N LYS A 43 -7.93 -16.01 3.57
CA LYS A 43 -7.46 -17.41 3.43
C LYS A 43 -7.32 -17.88 1.98
N ARG A 44 -8.05 -17.28 1.03
CA ARG A 44 -7.95 -17.59 -0.41
C ARG A 44 -6.66 -17.07 -1.03
N VAL A 45 -6.02 -16.07 -0.41
CA VAL A 45 -4.63 -15.67 -0.70
C VAL A 45 -3.65 -16.80 -0.33
N THR A 46 -4.03 -17.74 0.52
CA THR A 46 -3.14 -18.80 1.01
C THR A 46 -3.45 -20.21 0.53
N TYR A 47 -4.69 -20.57 0.11
CA TYR A 47 -5.02 -21.98 -0.23
C TYR A 47 -6.04 -22.25 -1.37
N MET A 48 -6.11 -21.41 -2.42
CA MET A 48 -6.79 -21.81 -3.68
C MET A 48 -5.98 -21.45 -4.93
N GLN A 49 -4.87 -22.14 -5.14
CA GLN A 49 -4.36 -22.42 -6.49
C GLN A 49 -3.94 -23.89 -6.60
N PRO A 50 -4.80 -24.75 -7.18
CA PRO A 50 -4.25 -25.87 -7.96
C PRO A 50 -4.55 -25.78 -9.47
N GLU A 51 -5.46 -24.93 -9.94
CA GLU A 51 -5.93 -24.96 -11.34
C GLU A 51 -5.51 -23.76 -12.21
N LEU A 52 -5.06 -22.64 -11.64
CA LEU A 52 -4.53 -21.51 -12.44
C LEU A 52 -3.05 -21.67 -12.84
N LEU A 53 -2.39 -22.79 -12.51
CA LEU A 53 -0.96 -22.98 -12.75
C LEU A 53 -0.61 -23.48 -14.17
N ARG A 54 -1.60 -23.74 -15.04
CA ARG A 54 -1.34 -24.29 -16.39
C ARG A 54 -1.49 -23.30 -17.55
N VAL A 55 -2.05 -22.11 -17.33
CA VAL A 55 -2.22 -21.10 -18.39
C VAL A 55 -1.24 -19.93 -18.28
N THR A 56 -0.56 -19.73 -17.15
CA THR A 56 0.39 -18.60 -17.01
C THR A 56 1.86 -18.97 -17.22
N LYS A 57 2.20 -20.25 -17.42
CA LYS A 57 3.59 -20.70 -17.63
C LYS A 57 4.26 -20.22 -18.93
N THR A 58 3.54 -19.52 -19.80
CA THR A 58 4.12 -18.85 -20.98
C THR A 58 4.00 -17.33 -20.97
N VAL A 59 3.50 -16.69 -19.90
CA VAL A 59 3.33 -15.22 -19.88
C VAL A 59 3.95 -14.54 -18.65
N GLU A 60 4.20 -15.24 -17.54
CA GLU A 60 4.73 -14.61 -16.31
C GLU A 60 6.27 -14.59 -16.20
N ALA A 61 7.01 -14.71 -17.31
CA ALA A 61 8.45 -14.44 -17.34
C ALA A 61 8.81 -13.01 -17.81
N ASN A 62 7.83 -12.18 -18.21
CA ASN A 62 8.10 -10.95 -18.96
C ASN A 62 7.61 -9.64 -18.32
N ASN A 63 7.35 -9.58 -17.01
CA ASN A 63 6.97 -8.32 -16.36
C ASN A 63 7.84 -7.97 -15.14
N SER A 64 9.16 -8.01 -15.32
CA SER A 64 10.08 -7.20 -14.51
C SER A 64 10.07 -5.80 -15.09
N ASN A 65 9.05 -5.01 -14.73
CA ASN A 65 8.89 -3.65 -15.24
C ASN A 65 10.03 -2.76 -14.72
N SER A 66 10.92 -2.44 -15.65
CA SER A 66 12.17 -1.67 -15.56
C SER A 66 11.95 -0.20 -15.16
N ASN A 67 11.41 0.07 -13.97
CA ASN A 67 11.21 1.45 -13.49
C ASN A 67 12.05 1.82 -12.25
N ASN A 68 12.64 0.85 -11.55
CA ASN A 68 13.35 1.13 -10.30
C ASN A 68 14.71 1.81 -10.51
N ASP A 69 15.36 1.64 -11.67
CA ASP A 69 16.73 2.14 -11.89
C ASP A 69 16.76 3.65 -12.13
N LEU A 70 15.76 4.20 -12.82
CA LEU A 70 15.68 5.65 -13.04
C LEU A 70 15.28 6.38 -11.75
N GLU A 71 14.33 5.82 -11.00
CA GLU A 71 13.91 6.38 -9.71
C GLU A 71 15.06 6.36 -8.70
N THR A 72 15.80 5.26 -8.62
CA THR A 72 17.01 5.15 -7.77
C THR A 72 18.10 6.12 -8.21
N SER A 73 18.31 6.29 -9.52
CA SER A 73 19.29 7.26 -10.06
C SER A 73 18.89 8.72 -9.79
N LEU A 74 17.60 9.04 -9.91
CA LEU A 74 17.09 10.37 -9.63
C LEU A 74 17.19 10.71 -8.14
N LEU A 75 16.82 9.76 -7.27
CA LEU A 75 16.98 9.91 -5.82
C LEU A 75 18.44 10.17 -5.44
N ALA A 76 19.39 9.40 -5.98
CA ALA A 76 20.82 9.59 -5.72
C ALA A 76 21.32 10.97 -6.16
N LYS A 77 20.86 11.48 -7.31
CA LYS A 77 21.22 12.82 -7.81
C LYS A 77 20.65 13.93 -6.92
N ILE A 78 19.41 13.79 -6.46
CA ILE A 78 18.78 14.75 -5.54
C ILE A 78 19.55 14.81 -4.22
N THR A 79 19.88 13.66 -3.63
CA THR A 79 20.67 13.60 -2.39
C THR A 79 22.01 14.30 -2.55
N THR A 80 22.74 14.00 -3.63
CA THR A 80 24.06 14.63 -3.88
C THR A 80 23.98 16.15 -4.03
N LEU A 81 22.92 16.65 -4.68
CA LEU A 81 22.71 18.10 -4.82
C LEU A 81 22.40 18.76 -3.48
N LEU A 82 21.57 18.13 -2.64
CA LEU A 82 21.26 18.64 -1.30
C LEU A 82 22.52 18.72 -0.44
N ASP A 83 23.36 17.68 -0.44
CA ASP A 83 24.62 17.67 0.30
C ASP A 83 25.56 18.79 -0.19
N THR A 84 25.63 19.00 -1.51
CA THR A 84 26.46 20.06 -2.09
C THR A 84 25.97 21.46 -1.67
N VAL A 85 24.66 21.69 -1.68
CA VAL A 85 24.07 22.96 -1.25
C VAL A 85 24.30 23.19 0.24
N GLN A 86 24.08 22.16 1.06
CA GLN A 86 24.28 22.20 2.50
C GLN A 86 25.73 22.56 2.86
N ASN A 87 26.69 21.86 2.26
CA ASN A 87 28.12 22.15 2.43
C ASN A 87 28.48 23.58 1.99
N LYS A 88 27.85 24.10 0.93
CA LYS A 88 28.11 25.46 0.46
C LYS A 88 27.54 26.53 1.39
N ILE A 89 26.43 26.25 2.07
CA ILE A 89 25.86 27.12 3.11
C ILE A 89 26.76 27.13 4.35
N GLU A 90 27.19 25.96 4.82
CA GLU A 90 28.04 25.81 6.01
C GLU A 90 29.39 26.52 5.85
N ASN A 91 30.03 26.39 4.68
CA ASN A 91 31.28 27.10 4.39
C ASN A 91 31.09 28.63 4.36
N LYS A 92 29.98 29.12 3.79
CA LYS A 92 29.67 30.56 3.75
C LYS A 92 29.34 31.16 5.12
N LEU A 93 28.77 30.37 6.02
CA LEU A 93 28.52 30.78 7.41
C LEU A 93 29.84 30.85 8.21
N SER A 94 30.74 29.87 8.01
CA SER A 94 32.06 29.86 8.66
C SER A 94 32.93 31.08 8.29
N ASP A 95 32.90 31.53 7.03
CA ASP A 95 33.63 32.73 6.60
C ASP A 95 33.09 34.03 7.23
N SER A 96 31.81 34.03 7.64
CA SER A 96 31.16 35.21 8.24
C SER A 96 31.41 35.37 9.74
N GLU A 97 31.69 34.28 10.47
CA GLU A 97 31.94 34.32 11.92
C GLU A 97 33.37 34.76 12.29
N ASN A 98 34.33 34.64 11.37
CA ASN A 98 35.74 35.03 11.61
C ASN A 98 36.06 36.51 11.36
N MET A 99 35.11 37.35 10.93
CA MET A 99 35.32 38.79 10.70
C MET A 99 34.92 39.70 11.88
N HIS A 100 34.48 39.15 13.02
CA HIS A 100 34.00 39.96 14.16
C HIS A 100 34.76 39.77 15.49
N THR A 101 35.93 39.13 15.49
CA THR A 101 36.74 38.97 16.72
C THR A 101 38.07 39.74 16.69
N SER A 102 38.32 40.58 15.69
CA SER A 102 39.51 41.43 15.62
C SER A 102 39.15 42.91 15.61
N THR A 103 38.87 43.47 16.79
CA THR A 103 39.24 44.82 17.29
C THR A 103 38.84 44.88 18.77
#